data_AF-A0A943J142-F1
#
_entry.id   AF-A0A943J142-F1
#
_cell.length_a   1.000
_cell.length_b   1.000
_cell.length_c   1.000
_cell.angle_alpha   90.00
_cell.angle_beta   90.00
_cell.angle_gamma   90.00
#
_symmetry.space_group_name_H-M   'P 1'
#
loop_
_entity.id
_entity.type
_entity.pdbx_description
1 polymer ?
#
loop_
_entity_poly.entity_id
_entity_poly.type
_entity_poly.pdbx_seq_one_letter_code
_entity_poly.pdbx_strand_id
1 'polypeptide(L)'
;MCERKWVYHILIVVAGFFGAYTYLLRGNIFCNAQTGNVVLMGLALGEGNWGEAVYYLIPIFSYLAGAFVSELFPNTVKRHLPIRWDTLLIAIEMAAVIVLGFLPESAPVQISQVTINFIASMQYNTFRQAEGIPMATTFATNHIRQIGVGLAKEVRHFRERNKSHRPKLLQHFEMLIYFLLGAVVGTIFCELLVGKAIWITLIPLGIILAAFLRADLSAEKNMMERKPSGH
;
A
#
# COMPACT_ATOMS: atom_id res chain seq x y z
N MET A 1 -17.70 -3.26 -1.22
CA MET A 1 -16.82 -4.21 -1.96
C MET A 1 -15.32 -3.96 -1.72
N CYS A 2 -14.84 -2.71 -1.68
CA CYS A 2 -13.41 -2.44 -1.42
C CYS A 2 -12.94 -2.90 -0.04
N GLU A 3 -13.82 -2.93 0.96
CA GLU A 3 -13.53 -3.39 2.33
C GLU A 3 -13.42 -4.92 2.49
N ARG A 4 -13.50 -5.70 1.40
CA ARG A 4 -13.35 -7.16 1.49
C ARG A 4 -11.91 -7.52 1.83
N LYS A 5 -11.70 -8.42 2.79
CA LYS A 5 -10.35 -8.82 3.26
C LYS A 5 -9.39 -9.22 2.14
N TRP A 6 -9.87 -9.96 1.15
CA TRP A 6 -9.03 -10.44 0.04
C TRP A 6 -8.44 -9.30 -0.79
N VAL A 7 -9.12 -8.15 -0.91
CA VAL A 7 -8.59 -6.95 -1.56
C VAL A 7 -7.39 -6.44 -0.76
N TYR A 8 -7.55 -6.31 0.56
CA TYR A 8 -6.49 -5.87 1.47
C TYR A 8 -5.30 -6.82 1.47
N HIS A 9 -5.53 -8.13 1.43
CA HIS A 9 -4.48 -9.14 1.31
C HIS A 9 -3.67 -8.94 0.03
N ILE A 10 -4.34 -8.74 -1.11
CA ILE A 10 -3.65 -8.51 -2.38
C ILE A 10 -2.86 -7.19 -2.35
N LEU A 11 -3.47 -6.10 -1.88
CA LEU A 11 -2.79 -4.79 -1.80
C LEU A 11 -1.54 -4.85 -0.91
N ILE A 12 -1.62 -5.55 0.23
CA ILE A 12 -0.46 -5.66 1.12
C ILE A 12 0.62 -6.63 0.61
N VAL A 13 0.26 -7.66 -0.18
CA VAL A 13 1.24 -8.46 -0.94
C VAL A 13 1.98 -7.56 -1.93
N VAL A 14 1.26 -6.74 -2.70
CA VAL A 14 1.87 -5.81 -3.67
C VAL A 14 2.78 -4.80 -2.95
N ALA A 15 2.38 -4.28 -1.80
CA ALA A 15 3.20 -3.39 -1.00
C ALA A 15 4.49 -4.05 -0.48
N GLY A 16 4.42 -5.31 -0.04
CA GLY A 16 5.61 -6.10 0.32
C GLY A 16 6.56 -6.28 -0.88
N PHE A 17 5.99 -6.60 -2.05
CA PHE A 17 6.76 -6.72 -3.29
C PHE A 17 7.45 -5.39 -3.66
N PHE A 18 6.73 -4.27 -3.63
CA PHE A 18 7.30 -2.96 -3.90
C PHE A 18 8.41 -2.60 -2.93
N GLY A 19 8.28 -2.94 -1.65
CA GLY A 19 9.34 -2.77 -0.66
C GLY A 19 10.63 -3.50 -1.05
N ALA A 20 10.53 -4.77 -1.46
CA ALA A 20 11.68 -5.54 -1.94
C ALA A 20 12.27 -4.96 -3.24
N TYR A 21 11.41 -4.63 -4.22
CA TYR A 21 11.81 -4.05 -5.49
C TYR A 21 12.57 -2.72 -5.32
N THR A 22 12.05 -1.80 -4.51
CA THR A 22 12.69 -0.50 -4.35
C THR A 22 13.97 -0.58 -3.55
N TYR A 23 14.02 -1.45 -2.56
CA TYR A 23 15.23 -1.66 -1.77
C TYR A 23 16.34 -2.30 -2.62
N LEU A 24 16.08 -3.44 -3.26
CA LEU A 24 17.09 -4.20 -3.99
C LEU A 24 17.55 -3.52 -5.28
N LEU A 25 16.63 -2.89 -6.03
CA LEU A 25 16.91 -2.43 -7.40
C LEU A 25 16.86 -0.91 -7.56
N ARG A 26 16.27 -0.16 -6.62
CA ARG A 26 16.03 1.29 -6.77
C ARG A 26 16.56 2.09 -5.59
N GLY A 27 17.83 1.85 -5.24
CA GLY A 27 18.59 2.73 -4.36
C GLY A 27 18.43 2.48 -2.87
N ASN A 28 18.15 1.24 -2.45
CA ASN A 28 18.16 0.81 -1.03
C ASN A 28 17.19 1.60 -0.12
N ILE A 29 16.08 2.10 -0.67
CA ILE A 29 15.05 2.84 0.08
C ILE A 29 13.73 2.08 0.07
N PHE A 30 13.08 2.02 1.23
CA PHE A 30 11.70 1.55 1.36
C PHE A 30 10.71 2.68 1.06
N CYS A 31 10.13 2.70 -0.15
CA CYS A 31 9.24 3.78 -0.60
C CYS A 31 7.87 3.81 0.12
N ASN A 32 7.60 2.87 1.01
CA ASN A 32 6.40 2.80 1.84
C ASN A 32 6.69 3.06 3.34
N ALA A 33 7.92 3.42 3.70
CA ALA A 33 8.34 3.61 5.09
C ALA A 33 8.87 5.04 5.37
N GLN A 34 7.99 6.04 5.36
CA GLN A 34 8.39 7.45 5.54
C GLN A 34 9.07 7.75 6.87
N THR A 35 8.74 7.02 7.95
CA THR A 35 9.45 7.17 9.23
C THR A 35 10.95 6.94 9.07
N GLY A 36 11.35 5.95 8.25
CA GLY A 36 12.76 5.70 7.95
C GLY A 36 13.40 6.87 7.21
N ASN A 37 12.73 7.40 6.18
CA ASN A 37 13.23 8.55 5.42
C ASN A 37 13.41 9.80 6.28
N VAL A 38 12.48 10.05 7.22
CA VAL A 38 12.61 11.17 8.18
C VAL A 38 13.79 10.98 9.12
N VAL A 39 14.03 9.75 9.61
CA VAL A 39 15.20 9.44 10.45
C VAL A 39 16.49 9.65 9.66
N LEU A 40 16.59 9.13 8.43
CA LEU A 40 17.77 9.30 7.58
C LEU A 40 18.05 10.77 7.26
N MET A 41 17.01 11.56 7.00
CA MET A 41 17.11 13.01 6.86
C MET A 41 17.68 13.68 8.13
N GLY A 42 17.19 13.28 9.31
CA GLY A 42 17.67 13.78 10.59
C GLY A 42 19.15 13.46 10.85
N LEU A 43 19.60 12.26 10.48
CA LEU A 43 21.00 11.87 10.56
C LEU A 43 21.86 12.74 9.65
N ALA A 44 21.47 12.92 8.37
CA ALA A 44 22.18 13.77 7.42
C ALA A 44 22.28 15.22 7.91
N LEU A 45 21.19 15.78 8.48
CA LEU A 45 21.21 17.11 9.10
C LEU A 45 22.16 17.17 10.30
N GLY A 46 22.17 16.16 11.16
CA GLY A 46 23.05 16.08 12.32
C GLY A 46 24.53 15.98 11.96
N GLU A 47 24.85 15.36 10.84
CA GLU A 47 26.20 15.26 10.29
C GLU A 47 26.62 16.50 9.47
N GLY A 48 25.72 17.46 9.27
CA GLY A 48 25.95 18.64 8.43
C GLY A 48 25.94 18.34 6.92
N ASN A 49 25.47 17.16 6.51
CA ASN A 49 25.31 16.76 5.12
C ASN A 49 23.99 17.29 4.53
N TRP A 50 23.99 18.59 4.20
CA TRP A 50 22.81 19.29 3.67
C TRP A 50 22.29 18.72 2.34
N GLY A 51 23.18 18.24 1.48
CA GLY A 51 22.80 17.67 0.18
C GLY A 51 21.96 16.40 0.34
N GLU A 52 22.40 15.50 1.22
CA GLU A 52 21.65 14.28 1.53
C GLU A 52 20.37 14.57 2.30
N ALA A 53 20.38 15.56 3.21
CA ALA A 53 19.15 15.98 3.89
C ALA A 53 18.07 16.46 2.90
N VAL A 54 18.45 17.30 1.91
CA VAL A 54 17.53 17.76 0.85
C VAL A 54 17.06 16.60 -0.03
N TYR A 55 17.91 15.60 -0.27
CA TYR A 55 17.55 14.42 -1.04
C TYR A 55 16.35 13.67 -0.43
N TYR A 56 16.29 13.51 0.90
CA TYR A 56 15.17 12.84 1.57
C TYR A 56 13.86 13.64 1.55
N LEU A 57 13.87 14.94 1.20
CA LEU A 57 12.63 15.70 1.00
C LEU A 57 11.83 15.19 -0.21
N ILE A 58 12.51 14.65 -1.24
CA ILE A 58 11.87 14.16 -2.46
C ILE A 58 10.83 13.06 -2.18
N PRO A 59 11.17 11.93 -1.52
CA PRO A 59 10.19 10.90 -1.20
C PRO A 59 9.12 11.39 -0.20
N ILE A 60 9.47 12.28 0.74
CA ILE A 60 8.52 12.84 1.71
C ILE A 60 7.45 13.69 1.01
N PHE A 61 7.84 14.64 0.15
CA PHE A 61 6.90 15.46 -0.59
C PHE A 61 6.08 14.65 -1.58
N SER A 62 6.68 13.64 -2.22
CA SER A 62 5.96 12.70 -3.08
C SER A 62 4.86 11.96 -2.32
N TYR A 63 5.17 11.48 -1.11
CA TYR A 63 4.19 10.82 -0.26
C TYR A 63 3.09 11.79 0.21
N LEU A 64 3.45 13.00 0.63
CA LEU A 64 2.48 14.05 1.00
C LEU A 64 1.54 14.40 -0.16
N ALA A 65 2.08 14.55 -1.37
CA ALA A 65 1.30 14.86 -2.57
C ALA A 65 0.29 13.73 -2.88
N GLY A 66 0.69 12.46 -2.72
CA GLY A 66 -0.22 11.32 -2.90
C GLY A 66 -1.39 11.35 -1.89
N ALA A 67 -1.11 11.60 -0.62
CA ALA A 67 -2.15 11.72 0.40
C ALA A 67 -3.10 12.90 0.10
N PHE A 68 -2.53 14.04 -0.30
CA PHE A 68 -3.30 15.23 -0.66
C PHE A 68 -4.23 14.99 -1.86
N VAL A 69 -3.71 14.41 -2.95
CA VAL A 69 -4.51 14.10 -4.15
C VAL A 69 -5.62 13.09 -3.84
N SER A 70 -5.29 12.02 -3.11
CA SER A 70 -6.27 11.00 -2.76
C SER A 70 -7.34 11.46 -1.76
N GLU A 71 -7.12 12.57 -1.04
CA GLU A 71 -8.15 13.19 -0.21
C GLU A 71 -9.07 14.12 -1.01
N LEU A 72 -8.54 14.86 -2.00
CA LEU A 72 -9.30 15.87 -2.75
C LEU A 72 -10.16 15.29 -3.88
N PHE A 73 -9.63 14.33 -4.62
CA PHE A 73 -10.22 13.89 -5.89
C PHE A 73 -11.36 12.85 -5.83
N PRO A 74 -11.62 12.09 -4.74
CA PRO A 74 -12.69 11.08 -4.74
C PRO A 74 -14.07 11.63 -5.10
N ASN A 75 -14.44 12.80 -4.56
CA ASN A 75 -15.73 13.43 -4.81
C ASN A 75 -15.84 13.98 -6.24
N THR A 76 -14.76 14.56 -6.75
CA THR A 76 -14.68 15.08 -8.12
C THR A 76 -14.82 13.95 -9.14
N VAL A 77 -14.11 12.85 -8.93
CA VAL A 77 -14.20 11.66 -9.80
C VAL A 77 -15.61 11.07 -9.78
N LYS A 78 -16.21 10.91 -8.60
CA LYS A 78 -17.60 10.43 -8.46
C LYS A 78 -18.60 11.31 -9.22
N ARG A 79 -18.34 12.62 -9.34
CA ARG A 79 -19.20 13.58 -10.04
C ARG A 79 -19.05 13.53 -11.56
N HIS A 80 -17.85 13.28 -12.07
CA HIS A 80 -17.53 13.44 -13.49
C HIS A 80 -17.37 12.13 -14.26
N LEU A 81 -17.06 11.02 -13.59
CA LEU A 81 -16.80 9.74 -14.22
C LEU A 81 -17.74 8.65 -13.70
N PRO A 82 -18.22 7.74 -14.55
CA PRO A 82 -19.08 6.63 -14.14
C PRO A 82 -18.30 5.48 -13.49
N ILE A 83 -17.21 5.77 -12.76
CA ILE A 83 -16.33 4.79 -12.10
C ILE A 83 -16.03 5.22 -10.68
N ARG A 84 -15.74 4.27 -9.78
CA ARG A 84 -15.34 4.60 -8.41
C ARG A 84 -13.90 5.11 -8.35
N TRP A 85 -13.61 5.97 -7.37
CA TRP A 85 -12.26 6.42 -7.08
C TRP A 85 -11.31 5.24 -6.85
N ASP A 86 -11.73 4.24 -6.08
CA ASP A 86 -10.92 3.06 -5.78
C ASP A 86 -10.57 2.27 -7.06
N THR A 87 -11.52 2.12 -7.99
CA THR A 87 -11.29 1.49 -9.31
C THR A 87 -10.27 2.27 -10.13
N LEU A 88 -10.43 3.60 -10.18
CA LEU A 88 -9.52 4.48 -10.89
C LEU A 88 -8.11 4.43 -10.30
N LEU A 89 -7.99 4.40 -8.97
CA LEU A 89 -6.70 4.34 -8.28
C LEU A 89 -5.93 3.07 -8.67
N ILE A 90 -6.58 1.91 -8.66
CA ILE A 90 -5.94 0.65 -9.07
C ILE A 90 -5.52 0.70 -10.55
N ALA A 91 -6.31 1.33 -11.41
CA ALA A 91 -5.93 1.53 -12.81
C ALA A 91 -4.70 2.45 -12.96
N ILE A 92 -4.63 3.55 -12.19
CA ILE A 92 -3.46 4.44 -12.14
C ILE A 92 -2.23 3.69 -11.66
N GLU A 93 -2.37 2.89 -10.60
CA GLU A 93 -1.30 2.07 -10.05
C GLU A 93 -0.77 1.06 -11.09
N MET A 94 -1.66 0.35 -11.79
CA MET A 94 -1.26 -0.56 -12.87
C MET A 94 -0.55 0.17 -14.01
N ALA A 95 -1.06 1.33 -14.43
CA ALA A 95 -0.42 2.13 -15.48
C ALA A 95 1.01 2.55 -15.08
N ALA A 96 1.20 2.97 -13.83
CA ALA A 96 2.52 3.30 -13.30
C ALA A 96 3.44 2.08 -13.25
N VAL A 97 2.96 0.91 -12.81
CA VAL A 97 3.75 -0.34 -12.82
C VAL A 97 4.20 -0.70 -14.25
N ILE A 98 3.32 -0.56 -15.24
CA ILE A 98 3.65 -0.80 -16.65
C ILE A 98 4.80 0.12 -17.07
N VAL A 99 4.67 1.44 -16.84
CA VAL A 99 5.69 2.43 -17.19
C VAL A 99 7.02 2.15 -16.47
N LEU A 100 6.99 1.85 -15.17
CA LEU A 100 8.19 1.60 -14.38
C LEU A 100 8.95 0.34 -14.84
N GLY A 101 8.26 -0.71 -15.29
CA GLY A 101 8.93 -1.89 -15.82
C GLY A 101 9.58 -1.70 -17.20
N PHE A 102 9.25 -0.61 -17.91
CA PHE A 102 9.95 -0.21 -19.13
C PHE A 102 11.18 0.66 -18.86
N LEU A 103 11.39 1.15 -17.63
CA LEU A 103 12.57 1.94 -17.31
C LEU A 103 13.84 1.08 -17.39
N PRO A 104 14.88 1.54 -18.12
CA PRO A 104 16.16 0.85 -18.12
C PRO A 104 16.81 0.93 -16.73
N GLU A 105 17.67 -0.04 -16.40
CA GLU A 105 18.37 -0.06 -15.09
C GLU A 105 19.30 1.15 -14.87
N SER A 106 19.71 1.82 -15.96
CA SER A 106 20.50 3.06 -15.92
C SER A 106 19.66 4.31 -15.62
N ALA A 107 18.34 4.21 -15.60
CA ALA A 107 17.47 5.35 -15.30
C ALA A 107 17.66 5.82 -13.86
N PRO A 108 17.50 7.13 -13.58
CA PRO A 108 17.53 7.64 -12.22
C PRO A 108 16.52 6.93 -11.33
N VAL A 109 17.01 6.29 -10.26
CA VAL A 109 16.18 5.50 -9.32
C VAL A 109 15.06 6.33 -8.68
N GLN A 110 15.25 7.65 -8.60
CA GLN A 110 14.29 8.61 -8.07
C GLN A 110 12.95 8.58 -8.83
N ILE A 111 12.95 8.24 -10.12
CA ILE A 111 11.71 8.12 -10.91
C ILE A 111 10.84 7.01 -10.32
N SER A 112 11.43 5.85 -10.01
CA SER A 112 10.74 4.74 -9.37
C SER A 112 10.34 5.09 -7.94
N GLN A 113 11.24 5.73 -7.19
CA GLN A 113 10.99 6.10 -5.81
C GLN A 113 9.80 7.06 -5.70
N VAL A 114 9.81 8.18 -6.40
CA VAL A 114 8.72 9.18 -6.40
C VAL A 114 7.39 8.52 -6.79
N THR A 115 7.38 7.80 -7.91
CA THR A 115 6.16 7.15 -8.41
C THR A 115 5.56 6.17 -7.40
N ILE A 116 6.39 5.28 -6.83
CA ILE A 116 5.94 4.28 -5.86
C ILE A 116 5.54 4.93 -4.53
N ASN A 117 6.30 5.92 -4.03
CA ASN A 117 5.93 6.68 -2.81
C ASN A 117 4.55 7.35 -2.98
N PHE A 118 4.32 7.99 -4.12
CA PHE A 118 3.07 8.69 -4.42
C PHE A 118 1.88 7.71 -4.42
N ILE A 119 2.00 6.61 -5.16
CA ILE A 119 0.93 5.60 -5.28
C ILE A 119 0.69 4.87 -3.96
N ALA A 120 1.74 4.49 -3.25
CA ALA A 120 1.63 3.87 -1.92
C ALA A 120 0.87 4.80 -0.95
N SER A 121 1.14 6.11 -1.00
CA SER A 121 0.41 7.09 -0.21
C SER A 121 -1.08 7.16 -0.59
N MET A 122 -1.39 7.23 -1.89
CA MET A 122 -2.78 7.22 -2.35
C MET A 122 -3.52 5.94 -1.92
N GLN A 123 -2.86 4.79 -2.05
CA GLN A 123 -3.42 3.48 -1.66
C GLN A 123 -3.72 3.44 -0.16
N TYR A 124 -2.76 3.86 0.67
CA TYR A 124 -2.94 3.89 2.11
C TYR A 124 -4.09 4.83 2.53
N ASN A 125 -4.17 6.00 1.89
CA ASN A 125 -5.19 6.98 2.19
C ASN A 125 -6.60 6.56 1.71
N THR A 126 -6.68 5.81 0.62
CA THR A 126 -7.95 5.37 0.03
C THR A 126 -8.49 4.11 0.72
N PHE A 127 -7.62 3.12 0.96
CA PHE A 127 -8.02 1.83 1.53
C PHE A 127 -7.73 1.78 3.05
N ARG A 128 -8.60 2.38 3.86
CA ARG A 128 -8.39 2.55 5.31
C ARG A 128 -8.87 1.39 6.21
N GLN A 129 -9.80 0.54 5.77
CA GLN A 129 -10.37 -0.52 6.61
C GLN A 129 -10.89 -1.76 5.85
N ALA A 130 -10.69 -2.94 6.44
CA ALA A 130 -11.27 -4.20 5.97
C ALA A 130 -12.37 -4.66 6.95
N GLU A 131 -13.59 -4.82 6.46
CA GLU A 131 -14.76 -5.25 7.26
C GLU A 131 -14.91 -4.53 8.61
N GLY A 132 -14.78 -3.19 8.60
CA GLY A 132 -14.87 -2.36 9.80
C GLY A 132 -13.65 -2.37 10.73
N ILE A 133 -12.56 -3.06 10.35
CA ILE A 133 -11.29 -3.04 11.09
C ILE A 133 -10.31 -2.13 10.35
N PRO A 134 -9.79 -1.07 10.98
CA PRO A 134 -8.76 -0.22 10.38
C PRO A 134 -7.50 -1.01 10.03
N MET A 135 -7.04 -0.90 8.78
CA MET A 135 -5.90 -1.63 8.24
C MET A 135 -4.94 -0.69 7.54
N ALA A 136 -3.65 -1.02 7.59
CA ALA A 136 -2.69 -0.44 6.67
C ALA A 136 -2.53 -1.37 5.47
N THR A 137 -2.47 -0.83 4.27
CA THR A 137 -2.26 -1.60 3.04
C THR A 137 -0.82 -1.55 2.56
N THR A 138 0.01 -0.66 3.13
CA THR A 138 1.35 -0.38 2.63
C THR A 138 2.49 -0.69 3.60
N PHE A 139 2.21 -0.90 4.89
CA PHE A 139 3.25 -1.14 5.90
C PHE A 139 2.82 -2.12 7.00
N ALA A 140 3.79 -2.84 7.56
CA ALA A 140 3.56 -3.93 8.51
C ALA A 140 3.49 -3.49 9.99
N THR A 141 4.04 -2.32 10.35
CA THR A 141 4.23 -1.91 11.76
C THR A 141 2.94 -1.89 12.58
N ASN A 142 1.84 -1.34 12.03
CA ASN A 142 0.56 -1.34 12.73
C ASN A 142 0.04 -2.78 12.94
N HIS A 143 0.27 -3.69 11.99
CA HIS A 143 -0.15 -5.09 12.13
C HIS A 143 0.60 -5.79 13.27
N ILE A 144 1.92 -5.62 13.35
CA ILE A 144 2.73 -6.15 14.47
C ILE A 144 2.21 -5.64 15.82
N ARG A 145 1.97 -4.33 15.94
CA ARG A 145 1.39 -3.74 17.16
C ARG A 145 0.04 -4.35 17.51
N GLN A 146 -0.88 -4.47 16.55
CA GLN A 146 -2.22 -4.98 16.79
C GLN A 146 -2.23 -6.48 17.13
N ILE A 147 -1.29 -7.26 16.57
CA ILE A 147 -1.06 -8.64 16.95
C ILE A 147 -0.65 -8.71 18.43
N GLY A 148 0.33 -7.91 18.88
CA GLY A 148 0.73 -7.87 20.28
C GLY A 148 -0.42 -7.53 21.23
N VAL A 149 -1.24 -6.52 20.89
CA VAL A 149 -2.44 -6.16 21.66
C VAL A 149 -3.47 -7.30 21.66
N GLY A 150 -3.67 -7.99 20.53
CA GLY A 150 -4.58 -9.12 20.42
C GLY A 150 -4.12 -10.33 21.25
N LEU A 151 -2.83 -10.66 21.23
CA LEU A 151 -2.25 -11.71 22.05
C LEU A 151 -2.36 -11.40 23.55
N ALA A 152 -2.13 -10.16 23.96
CA ALA A 152 -2.35 -9.74 25.34
C ALA A 152 -3.82 -9.93 25.78
N LYS A 153 -4.78 -9.68 24.89
CA LYS A 153 -6.20 -9.96 25.15
C LYS A 153 -6.49 -11.46 25.24
N GLU A 154 -5.82 -12.30 24.46
CA GLU A 154 -5.97 -13.76 24.58
C GLU A 154 -5.51 -14.27 25.95
N VAL A 155 -4.38 -13.76 26.43
CA VAL A 155 -3.85 -14.09 27.76
C VAL A 155 -4.81 -13.61 28.87
N ARG A 156 -5.23 -12.33 28.81
CA ARG A 156 -6.08 -11.73 29.84
C ARG A 156 -7.46 -12.39 29.94
N HIS A 157 -8.07 -12.72 28.81
CA HIS A 157 -9.42 -13.28 28.74
C HIS A 157 -9.36 -14.79 28.45
N PHE A 158 -8.29 -15.49 28.88
CA PHE A 158 -8.06 -16.90 28.53
C PHE A 158 -9.25 -17.80 28.93
N ARG A 159 -9.79 -17.58 30.13
CA ARG A 159 -10.91 -18.34 30.70
C ARG A 159 -12.29 -17.81 30.31
N GLU A 160 -12.36 -16.68 29.60
CA GLU A 160 -13.63 -16.10 29.18
C GLU A 160 -14.13 -16.73 27.89
N ARG A 161 -15.44 -16.96 27.82
CA ARG A 161 -16.10 -17.50 26.62
C ARG A 161 -16.17 -16.46 25.50
N ASN A 162 -16.17 -15.17 25.83
CA ASN A 162 -16.23 -14.10 24.84
C ASN A 162 -14.85 -13.81 24.25
N LYS A 163 -14.67 -14.19 22.98
CA LYS A 163 -13.41 -14.02 22.22
C LYS A 163 -13.59 -13.06 21.04
N SER A 164 -14.35 -11.98 21.24
CA SER A 164 -14.63 -10.96 20.22
C SER A 164 -13.39 -10.29 19.59
N HIS A 165 -12.22 -10.39 20.23
CA HIS A 165 -10.97 -9.83 19.71
C HIS A 165 -10.27 -10.73 18.67
N ARG A 166 -10.59 -12.03 18.61
CA ARG A 166 -9.94 -13.00 17.70
C ARG A 166 -10.03 -12.64 16.22
N PRO A 167 -11.19 -12.21 15.68
CA PRO A 167 -11.28 -11.85 14.27
C PRO A 167 -10.33 -10.72 13.89
N LYS A 168 -10.18 -9.71 14.77
CA LYS A 168 -9.24 -8.61 14.55
C LYS A 168 -7.78 -9.07 14.64
N LEU A 169 -7.45 -9.90 15.64
CA LEU A 169 -6.12 -10.49 15.77
C LEU A 169 -5.74 -11.30 14.53
N LEU A 170 -6.63 -12.19 14.09
CA LEU A 170 -6.40 -13.03 12.90
C LEU A 170 -6.19 -12.19 11.65
N GLN A 171 -7.02 -11.16 11.42
CA GLN A 171 -6.86 -10.31 10.24
C GLN A 171 -5.55 -9.53 10.24
N HIS A 172 -5.10 -8.98 11.38
CA HIS A 172 -3.80 -8.32 11.41
C HIS A 172 -2.64 -9.32 11.23
N PHE A 173 -2.79 -10.55 11.73
CA PHE A 173 -1.83 -11.63 11.50
C PHE A 173 -1.75 -12.01 10.02
N GLU A 174 -2.89 -12.22 9.36
CA GLU A 174 -2.97 -12.49 7.92
C GLU A 174 -2.26 -11.40 7.12
N MET A 175 -2.57 -10.12 7.38
CA MET A 175 -1.94 -8.98 6.72
C MET A 175 -0.41 -8.97 6.84
N LEU A 176 0.14 -9.34 8.01
CA LEU A 176 1.58 -9.46 8.21
C LEU A 176 2.19 -10.59 7.37
N ILE A 177 1.54 -11.76 7.33
CA ILE A 177 1.98 -12.90 6.52
C ILE A 177 1.94 -12.57 5.03
N TYR A 178 0.87 -11.92 4.56
CA TYR A 178 0.73 -11.50 3.16
C TYR A 178 1.76 -10.43 2.77
N PHE A 179 2.07 -9.47 3.66
CA PHE A 179 3.17 -8.54 3.43
C PHE A 179 4.51 -9.27 3.25
N LEU A 180 4.81 -10.21 4.15
CA LEU A 180 6.04 -11.00 4.11
C LEU A 180 6.12 -11.86 2.83
N LEU A 181 5.01 -12.50 2.45
CA LEU A 181 4.91 -13.25 1.21
C LEU A 181 5.21 -12.37 0.00
N GLY A 182 4.65 -11.16 -0.04
CA GLY A 182 4.93 -10.17 -1.06
C GLY A 182 6.42 -9.81 -1.16
N ALA A 183 7.06 -9.58 -0.02
CA ALA A 183 8.49 -9.28 0.03
C ALA A 183 9.36 -10.46 -0.44
N VAL A 184 9.07 -11.69 -0.01
CA VAL A 184 9.80 -12.90 -0.43
C VAL A 184 9.66 -13.14 -1.93
N VAL A 185 8.42 -13.10 -2.44
CA VAL A 185 8.14 -13.23 -3.88
C VAL A 185 8.83 -12.10 -4.66
N GLY A 186 8.78 -10.87 -4.13
CA GLY A 186 9.48 -9.71 -4.66
C GLY A 186 10.96 -9.94 -4.82
N THR A 187 11.64 -10.40 -3.76
CA THR A 187 13.08 -10.70 -3.79
C THR A 187 13.42 -11.72 -4.88
N ILE A 188 12.71 -12.85 -4.92
CA ILE A 188 12.96 -13.92 -5.90
C ILE A 188 12.83 -13.37 -7.33
N PHE A 189 11.75 -12.66 -7.65
CA PHE A 189 11.55 -12.16 -9.01
C PHE A 189 12.46 -10.97 -9.33
N CYS A 190 12.88 -10.16 -8.36
CA CYS A 190 13.88 -9.12 -8.57
C CYS A 190 15.24 -9.70 -8.98
N GLU A 191 15.63 -10.84 -8.42
CA GLU A 191 16.85 -11.55 -8.84
C GLU A 191 16.73 -12.16 -10.24
N LEU A 192 15.55 -12.70 -10.58
CA LEU A 192 15.32 -13.38 -11.86
C LEU A 192 15.05 -12.44 -13.04
N LEU A 193 14.31 -11.34 -12.80
CA LEU A 193 13.76 -10.46 -13.85
C LEU A 193 14.24 -9.00 -13.74
N VAL A 194 14.99 -8.66 -12.67
CA VAL A 194 15.52 -7.31 -12.42
C VAL A 194 14.39 -6.26 -12.47
N GLY A 195 14.54 -5.13 -13.17
CA GLY A 195 13.55 -4.06 -13.22
C GLY A 195 12.19 -4.51 -13.75
N LYS A 196 12.14 -5.55 -14.58
CA LYS A 196 10.89 -6.10 -15.12
C LYS A 196 10.10 -6.92 -14.09
N ALA A 197 10.70 -7.26 -12.95
CA ALA A 197 10.03 -7.97 -11.87
C ALA A 197 8.75 -7.26 -11.42
N ILE A 198 8.73 -5.93 -11.46
CA ILE A 198 7.55 -5.14 -11.05
C ILE A 198 6.28 -5.52 -11.83
N TRP A 199 6.38 -6.00 -13.07
CA TRP A 199 5.22 -6.45 -13.85
C TRP A 199 4.51 -7.66 -13.26
N ILE A 200 5.16 -8.45 -12.41
CA ILE A 200 4.51 -9.56 -11.69
C ILE A 200 3.34 -9.04 -10.84
N THR A 201 3.40 -7.81 -10.32
CA THR A 201 2.31 -7.23 -9.53
C THR A 201 1.08 -6.86 -10.36
N LEU A 202 1.18 -6.81 -11.70
CA LEU A 202 0.03 -6.58 -12.58
C LEU A 202 -1.00 -7.71 -12.52
N ILE A 203 -0.57 -8.94 -12.19
CA ILE A 203 -1.47 -10.08 -12.04
C ILE A 203 -2.43 -9.86 -10.84
N PRO A 204 -1.93 -9.68 -9.59
CA PRO A 204 -2.79 -9.39 -8.45
C PRO A 204 -3.61 -8.10 -8.63
N LEU A 205 -3.01 -7.03 -9.14
CA LEU A 205 -3.72 -5.76 -9.37
C LEU A 205 -4.82 -5.90 -10.43
N GLY A 206 -4.57 -6.68 -11.50
CA GLY A 206 -5.55 -6.98 -12.54
C GLY A 206 -6.76 -7.76 -12.00
N ILE A 207 -6.56 -8.65 -11.03
CA ILE A 207 -7.66 -9.34 -10.35
C ILE A 207 -8.53 -8.35 -9.57
N ILE A 208 -7.92 -7.41 -8.84
CA ILE A 208 -8.66 -6.34 -8.14
C ILE A 208 -9.42 -5.48 -9.14
N LEU A 209 -8.74 -5.00 -10.19
CA LEU A 209 -9.34 -4.12 -11.19
C LEU A 209 -10.51 -4.80 -11.90
N ALA A 210 -10.38 -6.06 -12.31
CA ALA A 210 -11.45 -6.81 -12.93
C ALA A 210 -12.66 -6.99 -11.99
N ALA A 211 -12.42 -7.24 -10.71
CA ALA A 211 -13.49 -7.33 -9.72
C ALA A 211 -14.17 -5.96 -9.51
N PHE A 212 -13.40 -4.88 -9.43
CA PHE A 212 -13.93 -3.54 -9.23
C PHE A 212 -14.72 -3.04 -10.44
N LEU A 213 -14.22 -3.26 -11.66
CA LEU A 213 -14.93 -2.95 -12.90
C LEU A 213 -16.22 -3.77 -13.04
N ARG A 214 -16.22 -5.06 -12.68
CA ARG A 214 -17.44 -5.87 -12.67
C ARG A 214 -18.50 -5.30 -11.75
N ALA A 215 -18.12 -4.79 -10.58
CA ALA A 215 -19.06 -4.16 -9.66
C ALA A 215 -19.47 -2.73 -10.05
N ASP A 216 -18.64 -2.02 -10.82
CA ASP A 216 -19.00 -0.72 -11.40
C ASP A 216 -20.00 -0.91 -12.55
N LEU A 217 -19.88 -2.00 -13.31
CA LEU A 217 -20.76 -2.36 -14.44
C LEU A 217 -22.05 -3.05 -14.02
N SER A 218 -22.02 -3.94 -13.03
CA SER A 218 -23.23 -4.52 -12.46
C SER A 218 -23.93 -3.46 -11.61
N ALA A 219 -25.26 -3.40 -11.69
CA ALA A 219 -26.06 -2.38 -11.03
C ALA A 219 -26.11 -2.50 -9.47
N GLU A 220 -24.97 -2.71 -8.80
CA GLU A 220 -24.81 -2.42 -7.36
C GLU A 220 -24.82 -0.89 -7.07
N LYS A 221 -25.39 -0.07 -7.98
CA LYS A 221 -25.68 1.36 -7.76
C LYS A 221 -26.54 1.60 -6.52
N ASN A 222 -27.43 0.66 -6.17
CA ASN A 222 -28.43 0.85 -5.12
C ASN A 222 -28.03 0.37 -3.70
N MET A 223 -26.86 -0.24 -3.51
CA MET A 223 -26.41 -0.75 -2.19
C MET A 223 -25.24 0.04 -1.56
N MET A 224 -24.67 1.03 -2.25
CA MET A 224 -23.34 1.56 -1.94
C MET A 224 -23.27 3.09 -1.77
N GLU A 225 -24.33 3.70 -1.26
CA GLU A 225 -24.28 5.09 -0.75
C GLU A 225 -23.56 5.21 0.61
N ARG A 226 -23.19 4.08 1.24
CA ARG A 226 -22.32 4.13 2.41
C ARG A 226 -20.91 4.49 1.98
N LYS A 227 -20.57 5.77 2.18
CA LYS A 227 -19.20 6.27 2.36
C LYS A 227 -18.43 5.20 3.18
N PRO A 228 -17.27 4.68 2.71
CA PRO A 228 -16.47 3.79 3.54
C PRO A 228 -16.25 4.50 4.88
N SER A 229 -16.45 3.82 6.01
CA SER A 229 -16.53 4.45 7.34
C SER A 229 -15.19 4.95 7.90
N GLY A 230 -14.31 5.43 7.01
CA GLY A 230 -13.05 6.10 7.30
C GLY A 230 -12.89 7.47 6.62
N HIS A 231 -13.94 8.05 6.02
CA HIS A 231 -13.97 9.42 5.50
C HIS A 231 -15.12 10.23 6.10
#